data_AF-A0A7K5H7N4-F1
#
_entry.id   AF-A0A7K5H7N4-F1
#
_cell.length_a   1.000
_cell.length_b   1.000
_cell.length_c   1.000
_cell.angle_alpha   90.00
_cell.angle_beta   90.00
_cell.angle_gamma   90.00
#
_symmetry.space_group_name_H-M   'P 1'
#
loop_
_entity.id
_entity.type
_entity.pdbx_description
1 polymer ?
#
loop_
_entity_poly.entity_id
_entity_poly.type
_entity_poly.pdbx_seq_one_letter_code
_entity_poly.pdbx_strand_id
1 'polypeptide(L)' 'MAYFLFFMGLCFVLGGLAVASNPSPYYGVVGLVLASVVGCGWLMSLGVSFVSLVLFIVYLGGMLVVFVYSVSLAADPY' A
#
# COMPACT_ATOMS: atom_id res chain seq x y z
N MET A 1 6.68 3.43 -22.57
CA MET A 1 7.08 3.63 -21.15
C MET A 1 6.24 4.68 -20.42
N ALA A 2 5.99 5.86 -21.00
CA ALA A 2 5.17 6.89 -20.32
C ALA A 2 3.77 6.40 -19.89
N TYR A 3 3.06 5.66 -20.75
CA TYR A 3 1.73 5.10 -20.43
C TYR A 3 1.76 4.09 -19.28
N PHE A 4 2.85 3.31 -19.16
CA PHE A 4 3.00 2.32 -18.07
C PHE A 4 3.22 3.01 -16.72
N LEU A 5 4.05 4.06 -16.68
CA LEU A 5 4.25 4.90 -15.49
C LEU A 5 2.96 5.61 -15.07
N PHE A 6 2.21 6.13 -16.05
CA PHE A 6 0.92 6.79 -15.79
C PHE A 6 -0.12 5.80 -15.25
N PHE A 7 -0.19 4.59 -15.80
CA PHE A 7 -1.05 3.52 -15.31
C PHE A 7 -0.70 3.10 -13.88
N MET A 8 0.59 2.88 -13.58
CA MET A 8 1.09 2.62 -12.23
C MET A 8 0.73 3.74 -11.26
N GLY A 9 0.87 5.00 -11.66
CA GLY A 9 0.48 6.14 -10.85
C GLY A 9 -1.02 6.22 -10.58
N LEU A 10 -1.85 5.89 -11.57
CA LEU A 10 -3.29 5.83 -11.41
C LEU A 10 -3.69 4.72 -10.42
N CYS A 11 -3.09 3.53 -10.54
CA CYS A 11 -3.28 2.44 -9.57
C CYS A 11 -2.84 2.84 -8.16
N PHE A 12 -1.75 3.61 -8.00
CA PHE A 12 -1.30 4.11 -6.71
C PHE A 12 -2.32 5.07 -6.08
N VAL A 13 -2.89 5.99 -6.87
CA VAL A 13 -3.92 6.93 -6.42
C VAL A 13 -5.21 6.18 -6.03
N LEU A 14 -5.62 5.16 -6.81
CA LEU A 14 -6.76 4.32 -6.46
C LEU A 14 -6.54 3.53 -5.15
N GLY A 15 -5.33 3.01 -4.93
CA GLY A 15 -4.96 2.38 -3.67
C GLY A 15 -5.04 3.35 -2.48
N GLY A 16 -4.53 4.58 -2.65
CA GLY A 16 -4.65 5.64 -1.65
C GLY A 16 -6.09 6.08 -1.38
N LEU A 17 -6.93 6.16 -2.41
CA LEU A 17 -8.36 6.43 -2.29
C LEU A 17 -9.09 5.32 -1.52
N ALA A 18 -8.73 4.06 -1.75
CA ALA A 18 -9.28 2.93 -1.00
C ALA A 18 -8.97 3.05 0.50
N VAL A 19 -7.74 3.43 0.85
CA VAL A 19 -7.36 3.72 2.25
C VAL A 19 -8.16 4.90 2.81
N ALA A 20 -8.26 6.00 2.06
CA ALA A 20 -8.95 7.22 2.52
C ALA A 20 -10.47 7.08 2.64
N SER A 21 -11.08 6.17 1.86
CA SER A 21 -12.53 5.94 1.86
C SER A 21 -13.06 5.29 3.16
N ASN A 22 -12.17 4.73 4.00
CA ASN A 22 -12.44 4.25 5.36
C ASN A 22 -13.79 3.52 5.61
N PRO A 23 -14.20 2.49 4.81
CA PRO A 23 -15.41 1.73 5.12
C PRO A 23 -15.25 0.81 6.33
N SER A 24 -14.06 0.21 6.51
CA SER A 24 -13.62 -0.47 7.74
C SER A 24 -12.10 -0.62 7.76
N PRO A 25 -11.47 -0.79 8.95
CA PRO A 25 -10.01 -0.89 9.07
C PRO A 25 -9.42 -2.05 8.27
N TYR A 26 -10.17 -3.15 8.09
CA TYR A 26 -9.77 -4.30 7.29
C TYR A 26 -9.55 -3.94 5.81
N TYR A 27 -10.49 -3.23 5.20
CA TYR A 27 -10.37 -2.80 3.80
C TYR A 27 -9.28 -1.73 3.63
N GLY A 28 -9.04 -0.91 4.65
CA GLY A 28 -7.93 0.04 4.68
C GLY A 28 -6.57 -0.66 4.55
N VAL A 29 -6.34 -1.74 5.31
CA VAL A 29 -5.11 -2.55 5.22
C VAL A 29 -4.90 -3.10 3.80
N VAL A 30 -5.95 -3.67 3.19
CA VAL A 30 -5.88 -4.22 1.83
C VAL A 30 -5.52 -3.14 0.82
N GLY A 31 -6.13 -1.95 0.92
CA GLY A 31 -5.79 -0.79 0.08
C GLY A 31 -4.33 -0.35 0.26
N LEU A 32 -3.82 -0.37 1.49
CA LEU A 32 -2.46 0.04 1.85
C LEU A 32 -1.40 -0.96 1.31
N VAL A 33 -1.70 -2.27 1.34
CA VAL A 33 -0.88 -3.32 0.71
C VAL A 33 -0.82 -3.10 -0.80
N LEU A 34 -1.96 -2.89 -1.46
CA LEU A 34 -2.00 -2.66 -2.90
C LEU A 34 -1.24 -1.39 -3.29
N ALA A 35 -1.44 -0.28 -2.57
CA ALA A 35 -0.74 0.98 -2.81
C ALA A 35 0.78 0.84 -2.64
N SER A 36 1.25 0.13 -1.62
CA SER A 36 2.69 -0.08 -1.37
C SER A 36 3.36 -0.94 -2.45
N VAL A 37 2.71 -2.02 -2.91
CA VAL A 37 3.23 -2.88 -4.00
C VAL A 37 3.32 -2.09 -5.32
N VAL A 38 2.25 -1.36 -5.67
CA VAL A 38 2.22 -0.56 -6.90
C VAL A 38 3.23 0.59 -6.84
N GLY A 39 3.35 1.26 -5.69
CA GLY A 39 4.34 2.33 -5.48
C GLY A 39 5.79 1.82 -5.59
N CYS A 40 6.07 0.62 -5.06
CA CYS A 40 7.39 -0.02 -5.22
C CYS A 40 7.66 -0.38 -6.68
N GLY A 41 6.68 -0.94 -7.40
CA GLY A 41 6.80 -1.20 -8.84
C GLY A 41 7.06 0.06 -9.66
N TRP A 42 6.43 1.18 -9.29
CA TRP A 42 6.67 2.47 -9.93
C TRP A 42 8.10 2.97 -9.66
N LEU A 43 8.59 2.94 -8.42
CA LEU A 43 9.97 3.34 -8.08
C LEU A 43 11.03 2.45 -8.75
N MET A 44 10.79 1.14 -8.86
CA MET A 44 11.66 0.22 -9.58
C MET A 44 11.76 0.59 -11.07
N SER A 45 10.66 1.01 -11.69
CA SER A 45 10.65 1.43 -13.10
C SER A 45 11.40 2.74 -13.37
N LEU A 46 11.64 3.55 -12.33
CA LEU A 46 12.49 4.76 -12.38
C LEU A 46 13.98 4.46 -12.08
N GLY A 47 14.34 3.20 -11.84
CA GLY A 47 15.71 2.78 -11.53
C GLY A 47 16.11 2.93 -10.05
N VAL A 48 15.18 3.32 -9.17
CA VAL A 48 15.44 3.54 -7.74
C VAL A 48 15.11 2.28 -6.92
N SER A 49 15.72 1.15 -7.29
CA SER A 49 15.40 -0.17 -6.74
C SER A 49 15.74 -0.32 -5.24
N PHE A 50 16.87 0.20 -4.78
CA PHE A 50 17.26 0.09 -3.36
C PHE A 50 16.26 0.78 -2.43
N VAL A 51 15.85 2.01 -2.76
CA VAL A 51 14.86 2.75 -1.95
C VAL A 51 13.50 2.04 -1.96
N SER A 52 13.09 1.47 -3.10
CA SER A 52 11.85 0.69 -3.18
C SER A 52 11.85 -0.53 -2.26
N LEU A 53 12.97 -1.25 -2.15
CA LEU A 53 13.10 -2.42 -1.28
C LEU A 53 13.10 -2.04 0.20
N VAL A 54 13.75 -0.94 0.57
CA VAL A 54 13.73 -0.43 1.96
C VAL A 54 12.30 -0.02 2.34
N LEU A 55 11.60 0.72 1.46
CA LEU A 55 10.21 1.09 1.69
C LEU A 55 9.31 -0.15 1.79
N PHE A 56 9.49 -1.14 0.92
CA PHE A 56 8.76 -2.40 0.99
C PHE A 56 8.96 -3.08 2.35
N ILE A 57 10.20 -3.25 2.81
CA ILE A 57 10.50 -3.93 4.08
C ILE A 57 9.93 -3.17 5.27
N VAL A 58 10.06 -1.84 5.33
CA VAL A 58 9.59 -1.05 6.48
C VAL A 58 8.06 -0.92 6.49
N TYR A 59 7.45 -0.69 5.32
CA TYR A 59 6.01 -0.43 5.21
C TYR A 59 5.18 -1.73 5.26
N LEU A 60 5.58 -2.76 4.51
CA LEU A 60 4.92 -4.08 4.56
C LEU A 60 5.34 -4.92 5.75
N GLY A 61 6.62 -4.90 6.15
CA GLY A 61 7.09 -5.69 7.28
C GLY A 61 6.78 -5.06 8.64
N GLY A 62 6.99 -3.75 8.78
CA GLY A 62 6.87 -3.06 10.08
C GLY A 62 5.47 -2.52 10.34
N MET A 63 5.02 -1.59 9.51
CA MET A 63 3.78 -0.86 9.78
C MET A 63 2.53 -1.70 9.57
N LEU A 64 2.49 -2.53 8.53
CA LEU A 64 1.32 -3.36 8.25
C LEU A 64 1.03 -4.42 9.33
N VAL A 65 2.06 -4.98 9.98
CA VAL A 65 1.88 -5.96 11.08
C VAL A 65 1.20 -5.30 12.29
N VAL A 66 1.67 -4.12 12.69
CA VAL A 66 1.08 -3.36 13.81
C VAL A 66 -0.34 -2.90 13.47
N PHE A 67 -0.58 -2.54 12.22
CA PHE A 67 -1.89 -2.13 11.74
C PHE A 67 -2.88 -3.29 11.78
N VAL A 68 -2.52 -4.45 11.24
CA VAL A 68 -3.36 -5.67 11.28
C VAL A 68 -3.65 -6.10 12.72
N TYR A 69 -2.65 -6.02 13.61
CA TYR A 69 -2.85 -6.34 15.02
C TYR A 69 -3.87 -5.40 15.67
N SER A 70 -3.74 -4.09 15.45
CA SER A 70 -4.70 -3.10 15.94
C SER A 70 -6.09 -3.29 15.35
N VAL A 71 -6.19 -3.61 14.06
CA VAL A 71 -7.46 -3.94 13.40
C VAL A 71 -8.10 -5.17 14.03
N SER A 72 -7.33 -6.21 14.31
CA SER A 72 -7.86 -7.44 14.95
C SER A 72 -8.36 -7.22 16.38
N LEU A 73 -7.79 -6.25 17.10
CA LEU A 73 -8.24 -5.86 18.44
C LEU A 73 -9.46 -4.94 18.41
N ALA A 74 -9.58 -4.09 17.39
CA ALA A 74 -10.70 -3.15 17.21
C ALA A 74 -11.89 -3.76 16.47
N ALA A 75 -11.72 -4.98 15.94
CA ALA A 75 -12.79 -5.70 15.27
C ALA A 75 -13.74 -6.30 16.29
N ASP A 76 -14.87 -5.63 16.47
CA ASP A 76 -16.02 -6.23 17.13
C ASP A 76 -16.50 -7.46 16.33
N PRO A 77 -16.96 -8.53 17.00
CA PRO A 77 -17.23 -9.84 16.41
C PRO A 77 -18.55 -9.91 15.61
N TYR A 78 -18.80 -8.96 14.71
CA TYR A 78 -19.97 -8.98 13.80
C TYR A 78 -19.65 -9.71 12.49
#